data_AF-A0A6P5R555-F1
#
_entry.id   AF-A0A6P5R555-F1
#
_cell.length_a   1.000
_cell.length_b   1.000
_cell.length_c   1.000
_cell.angle_alpha   90.00
_cell.angle_beta   90.00
_cell.angle_gamma   90.00
#
_symmetry.space_group_name_H-M   'P 1'
#
loop_
_entity.id
_entity.type
_entity.pdbx_description
1 polymer ?
#
loop_
_entity_poly.entity_id
_entity_poly.type
_entity_poly.pdbx_seq_one_letter_code
_entity_poly.pdbx_strand_id
1 'polypeptide(L)'
;MAATSKQQDASPSSHRCTYDAFLSFRGTDTRKGFTDHLYRALEVAGIHTFRDDDEIERGANISAELQKAIQESRVSIIVFSKDYASSRWCLDELVTIMDRTRQELLKKHSAFARHQQRFNKEMDKVEKWRKALRDVADLGGMDLKDRYESQFIQEIVEDIGNHTLNRRLRVNPYLVGIDYRVKGLNMWLEDGSTDVGVAVVCGMGGIGKTTIAKTAYNQNFNKFQGSSFLADIRETSERHGLVYLQRNLLSDLQKGKAKEIYSLDGGMTEIKRAICCKRVLIAFDDVDNLEQFNAILGMREWLHPGSKIIITTRHEHLLKAHENCAIFKVEGLHEYE
;
A
#
# COMPACT_ATOMS: atom_id res chain seq x y z
N MET A 1 -40.86 -38.32 14.89
CA MET A 1 -41.02 -37.13 14.02
C MET A 1 -39.79 -36.25 14.19
N ALA A 2 -38.97 -36.18 13.15
CA ALA A 2 -37.78 -35.33 13.12
C ALA A 2 -38.16 -33.96 12.56
N ALA A 3 -37.71 -32.89 13.21
CA ALA A 3 -37.82 -31.53 12.72
C ALA A 3 -36.42 -30.91 12.65
N THR A 4 -35.89 -30.86 11.44
CA THR A 4 -34.70 -30.09 11.06
C THR A 4 -35.04 -28.61 11.00
N SER A 5 -34.34 -27.76 11.76
CA SER A 5 -34.20 -26.33 11.47
C SER A 5 -32.76 -26.05 11.06
N LYS A 6 -32.62 -25.46 9.88
CA LYS A 6 -31.35 -25.14 9.22
C LYS A 6 -30.58 -24.08 10.02
N GLN A 7 -29.29 -24.32 10.23
CA GLN A 7 -28.32 -23.28 10.57
C GLN A 7 -28.35 -22.22 9.45
N GLN A 8 -28.64 -20.97 9.82
CA GLN A 8 -28.34 -19.83 8.98
C GLN A 8 -26.82 -19.64 9.02
N ASP A 9 -26.20 -19.85 7.86
CA ASP A 9 -24.82 -19.47 7.60
C ASP A 9 -24.63 -17.99 7.96
N ALA A 10 -23.72 -17.74 8.91
CA ALA A 10 -23.25 -16.41 9.21
C ALA A 10 -22.44 -15.91 8.01
N SER A 11 -23.03 -15.01 7.22
CA SER A 11 -22.33 -14.27 6.17
C SER A 11 -21.07 -13.60 6.74
N PRO A 12 -19.93 -13.60 6.04
CA PRO A 12 -18.78 -12.81 6.44
C PRO A 12 -19.20 -11.34 6.34
N SER A 13 -19.20 -10.62 7.46
CA SER A 13 -19.52 -9.19 7.48
C SER A 13 -18.44 -8.43 6.70
N SER A 14 -18.66 -8.20 5.41
CA SER A 14 -17.88 -7.22 4.65
C SER A 14 -18.29 -5.85 5.18
N HIS A 15 -17.54 -5.34 6.16
CA HIS A 15 -17.64 -3.93 6.52
C HIS A 15 -17.25 -3.14 5.26
N ARG A 16 -18.23 -2.57 4.58
CA ARG A 16 -18.00 -1.61 3.49
C ARG A 16 -17.25 -0.43 4.11
N CYS A 17 -15.94 -0.36 3.88
CA CYS A 17 -15.18 0.83 4.23
C CYS A 17 -15.51 1.90 3.19
N THR A 18 -16.08 3.01 3.65
CA THR A 18 -16.42 4.17 2.83
C THR A 18 -15.19 5.06 2.62
N TYR A 19 -14.30 5.11 3.61
CA TYR A 19 -13.10 5.95 3.59
C TYR A 19 -11.84 5.12 3.80
N ASP A 20 -10.73 5.55 3.20
CA ASP A 20 -9.41 5.01 3.50
C ASP A 20 -8.91 5.51 4.85
N ALA A 21 -9.12 6.79 5.17
CA ALA A 21 -8.66 7.39 6.41
C ALA A 21 -9.72 8.32 7.05
N PHE A 22 -9.74 8.36 8.38
CA PHE A 22 -10.43 9.38 9.17
C PHE A 22 -9.39 10.34 9.76
N LEU A 23 -9.55 11.65 9.60
CA LEU A 23 -8.62 12.66 10.11
C LEU A 23 -9.26 13.45 11.25
N SER A 24 -8.83 13.18 12.49
CA SER A 24 -9.20 13.90 13.72
C SER A 24 -8.14 14.95 14.04
N PHE A 25 -8.57 16.18 14.32
CA PHE A 25 -7.68 17.28 14.65
C PHE A 25 -8.47 18.37 15.38
N ARG A 26 -7.75 19.28 16.04
CA ARG A 26 -8.36 20.49 16.59
C ARG A 26 -8.50 21.55 15.51
N GLY A 27 -9.74 21.88 15.16
CA GLY A 27 -10.06 22.85 14.10
C GLY A 27 -9.36 24.20 14.28
N THR A 28 -9.44 24.78 15.49
CA THR A 28 -8.87 26.12 15.76
C THR A 28 -7.36 26.19 15.64
N ASP A 29 -6.66 25.07 15.74
CA ASP A 29 -5.20 25.05 15.92
C ASP A 29 -4.49 24.81 14.60
N THR A 30 -4.98 23.84 13.81
CA THR A 30 -4.22 23.26 12.69
C THR A 30 -4.95 23.30 11.37
N ARG A 31 -6.24 23.69 11.35
CA ARG A 31 -7.11 23.55 10.19
C ARG A 31 -6.57 24.19 8.92
N LYS A 32 -6.14 25.45 8.98
CA LYS A 32 -5.66 26.21 7.82
C LYS A 32 -4.14 26.08 7.59
N GLY A 33 -3.45 25.31 8.43
CA GLY A 33 -2.02 25.05 8.34
C GLY A 33 -1.77 23.57 8.07
N PHE A 34 -1.06 22.93 9.00
CA PHE A 34 -0.65 21.53 8.92
C PHE A 34 -1.73 20.57 8.39
N THR A 35 -2.95 20.65 8.93
CA THR A 35 -4.03 19.70 8.61
C THR A 35 -4.54 19.87 7.19
N ASP A 36 -4.62 21.10 6.65
CA ASP A 36 -5.03 21.32 5.26
C ASP A 36 -3.98 20.75 4.30
N HIS A 37 -2.69 20.99 4.59
CA HIS A 37 -1.59 20.45 3.79
C HIS A 37 -1.56 18.92 3.83
N LEU A 38 -1.75 18.31 5.00
CA LEU A 38 -1.83 16.86 5.14
C LEU A 38 -3.02 16.29 4.37
N TYR A 39 -4.21 16.87 4.54
CA TYR A 39 -5.41 16.46 3.83
C TYR A 39 -5.21 16.53 2.30
N ARG A 40 -4.66 17.63 1.80
CA ARG A 40 -4.37 17.79 0.36
C ARG A 40 -3.37 16.73 -0.12
N ALA A 41 -2.33 16.44 0.67
CA ALA A 41 -1.32 15.46 0.30
C ALA A 41 -1.90 14.03 0.24
N LEU A 42 -2.82 13.69 1.16
CA LEU A 42 -3.58 12.44 1.13
C LEU A 42 -4.47 12.33 -0.13
N GLU A 43 -5.20 13.39 -0.48
CA GLU A 43 -6.02 13.42 -1.71
C GLU A 43 -5.16 13.22 -2.96
N VAL A 44 -4.02 13.92 -3.04
CA VAL A 44 -3.08 13.82 -4.17
C VAL A 44 -2.47 12.41 -4.28
N ALA A 45 -2.34 11.70 -3.16
CA ALA A 45 -1.90 10.31 -3.12
C ALA A 45 -3.01 9.29 -3.41
N GLY A 46 -4.25 9.75 -3.66
CA GLY A 46 -5.41 8.89 -3.92
C GLY A 46 -5.99 8.23 -2.67
N ILE A 47 -5.70 8.75 -1.47
CA ILE A 47 -6.22 8.23 -0.20
C ILE A 47 -7.51 8.97 0.14
N HIS A 48 -8.65 8.29 0.03
CA HIS A 48 -9.95 8.91 0.27
C HIS A 48 -10.16 9.15 1.77
N THR A 49 -10.05 10.41 2.19
CA THR A 49 -9.98 10.78 3.61
C THR A 49 -11.23 11.54 4.05
N PHE A 50 -11.87 11.12 5.14
CA PHE A 50 -12.86 11.92 5.85
C PHE A 50 -12.14 12.93 6.75
N ARG A 51 -12.37 14.22 6.53
CA ARG A 51 -11.79 15.30 7.34
C ARG A 51 -12.83 15.82 8.32
N ASP A 52 -12.64 15.57 9.62
CA ASP A 52 -13.58 16.08 10.61
C ASP A 52 -13.48 17.60 10.75
N ASP A 53 -14.59 18.29 10.50
CA ASP A 53 -14.68 19.73 10.60
C ASP A 53 -15.29 20.19 11.94
N ASP A 54 -14.43 20.31 12.94
CA ASP A 54 -14.68 20.79 14.30
C ASP A 54 -15.38 22.17 14.41
N GLU A 55 -15.49 22.98 13.33
CA GLU A 55 -16.03 24.37 13.38
C GLU A 55 -17.46 24.53 12.83
N ILE A 56 -18.11 23.47 12.34
CA ILE A 56 -19.52 23.56 11.96
C ILE A 56 -20.34 23.56 13.27
N GLU A 57 -21.24 24.52 13.51
CA GLU A 57 -22.18 24.46 14.63
C GLU A 57 -23.07 23.21 14.48
N ARG A 58 -22.79 22.15 15.23
CA ARG A 58 -23.32 20.80 14.96
C ARG A 58 -24.65 20.53 15.69
N GLY A 59 -25.69 20.21 14.92
CA GLY A 59 -26.93 19.59 15.42
C GLY A 59 -26.77 18.10 15.76
N ALA A 60 -27.81 17.49 16.33
CA ALA A 60 -27.81 16.12 16.88
C ALA A 60 -27.44 14.99 15.87
N ASN A 61 -27.60 15.20 14.57
CA ASN A 61 -27.31 14.20 13.55
C ASN A 61 -25.81 13.99 13.29
N ILE A 62 -24.96 14.97 13.60
CA ILE A 62 -23.56 14.94 13.15
C ILE A 62 -22.69 14.03 14.06
N SER A 63 -23.07 13.84 15.32
CA SER A 63 -22.38 12.87 16.19
C SER A 63 -22.52 11.43 15.66
N ALA A 64 -23.67 11.07 15.09
CA ALA A 64 -23.90 9.76 14.49
C ALA A 64 -23.12 9.60 13.17
N GLU A 65 -23.05 10.65 12.36
CA GLU A 65 -22.27 10.67 11.11
C GLU A 65 -20.76 10.51 11.39
N LEU A 66 -20.24 11.17 12.42
CA LEU A 66 -18.85 11.00 12.84
C LEU A 66 -18.53 9.60 13.32
N GLN A 67 -19.36 9.05 14.19
CA GLN A 67 -19.17 7.67 14.65
C GLN A 67 -19.19 6.71 13.47
N LYS A 68 -20.10 6.93 12.51
CA LYS A 68 -20.15 6.15 11.28
C LYS A 68 -18.88 6.31 10.44
N ALA A 69 -18.40 7.53 10.23
CA ALA A 69 -17.16 7.80 9.49
C ALA A 69 -15.94 7.13 10.15
N ILE A 70 -15.84 7.17 11.48
CA ILE A 70 -14.80 6.47 12.23
C ILE A 70 -14.91 4.95 12.02
N GLN A 71 -16.10 4.35 12.04
CA GLN A 71 -16.26 2.91 11.82
C GLN A 71 -16.05 2.48 10.36
N GLU A 72 -16.37 3.34 9.40
CA GLU A 72 -16.26 3.07 7.96
C GLU A 72 -14.91 3.49 7.36
N SER A 73 -13.99 4.01 8.17
CA SER A 73 -12.62 4.31 7.74
C SER A 73 -11.69 3.11 7.90
N ARG A 74 -10.63 2.96 7.09
CA ARG A 74 -9.67 1.85 7.29
C ARG A 74 -8.62 2.18 8.34
N VAL A 75 -8.20 3.43 8.42
CA VAL A 75 -7.29 3.95 9.45
C VAL A 75 -7.85 5.25 10.06
N SER A 76 -7.34 5.62 11.22
CA SER A 76 -7.60 6.92 11.85
C SER A 76 -6.29 7.65 12.09
N ILE A 77 -6.23 8.91 11.70
CA ILE A 77 -5.09 9.82 11.84
C ILE A 77 -5.51 10.87 12.87
N ILE A 78 -4.69 11.06 13.91
CA ILE A 78 -4.97 11.99 15.00
C ILE A 78 -3.85 13.03 15.03
N VAL A 79 -4.21 14.29 14.76
CA VAL A 79 -3.29 15.43 14.82
C VAL A 79 -3.38 16.08 16.19
N PHE A 80 -2.45 15.74 17.08
CA PHE A 80 -2.35 16.36 18.40
C PHE A 80 -1.74 17.75 18.28
N SER A 81 -2.49 18.75 18.72
CA SER A 81 -2.05 20.13 18.90
C SER A 81 -2.07 20.51 20.39
N LYS A 82 -1.54 21.69 20.72
CA LYS A 82 -1.46 22.18 22.10
C LYS A 82 -2.82 22.19 22.80
N ASP A 83 -3.88 22.58 22.10
CA ASP A 83 -5.22 22.71 22.66
C ASP A 83 -6.17 21.58 22.19
N TYR A 84 -5.63 20.46 21.69
CA TYR A 84 -6.45 19.31 21.28
C TYR A 84 -7.34 18.80 22.42
N ALA A 85 -6.76 18.62 23.61
CA ALA A 85 -7.46 18.10 24.79
C ALA A 85 -8.43 19.11 25.43
N SER A 86 -8.46 20.37 24.98
CA SER A 86 -9.47 21.33 25.45
C SER A 86 -10.82 21.14 24.73
N SER A 87 -10.83 20.44 23.59
CA SER A 87 -12.06 20.13 22.84
C SER A 87 -12.68 18.83 23.35
N ARG A 88 -13.90 18.94 23.90
CA ARG A 88 -14.71 17.77 24.28
C ARG A 88 -14.98 16.86 23.09
N TRP A 89 -15.12 17.43 21.89
CA TRP A 89 -15.36 16.68 20.66
C TRP A 89 -14.15 15.84 20.28
N CYS A 90 -12.96 16.45 20.19
CA CYS A 90 -11.71 15.72 19.93
C CYS A 90 -11.51 14.54 20.92
N LEU A 91 -11.83 14.74 22.20
CA LEU A 91 -11.74 13.68 23.20
C LEU A 91 -12.79 12.57 23.04
N ASP A 92 -14.02 12.91 22.62
CA ASP A 92 -15.07 11.94 22.32
C ASP A 92 -14.75 11.11 21.06
N GLU A 93 -14.16 11.75 20.05
CA GLU A 93 -13.64 11.08 18.86
C GLU A 93 -12.51 10.12 19.22
N LEU A 94 -11.53 10.58 20.01
CA LEU A 94 -10.41 9.77 20.46
C LEU A 94 -10.89 8.52 21.21
N VAL A 95 -11.88 8.66 22.11
CA VAL A 95 -12.48 7.50 22.79
C VAL A 95 -13.09 6.52 21.78
N THR A 96 -13.83 7.03 20.79
CA THR A 96 -14.47 6.20 19.75
C THR A 96 -13.43 5.46 18.91
N ILE A 97 -12.37 6.16 18.47
CA ILE A 97 -11.26 5.58 17.70
C ILE A 97 -10.58 4.48 18.53
N MET A 98 -10.20 4.77 19.77
CA MET A 98 -9.52 3.82 20.64
C MET A 98 -10.40 2.60 20.99
N ASP A 99 -11.70 2.80 21.20
CA ASP A 99 -12.63 1.68 21.43
C ASP A 99 -12.73 0.77 20.20
N ARG A 100 -12.72 1.33 18.99
CA ARG A 100 -12.65 0.54 17.76
C ARG A 100 -11.34 -0.25 17.67
N THR A 101 -10.19 0.40 17.88
CA THR A 101 -8.87 -0.26 17.84
C THR A 101 -8.79 -1.42 18.84
N ARG A 102 -9.31 -1.22 20.06
CA ARG A 102 -9.39 -2.28 21.08
C ARG A 102 -10.29 -3.44 20.62
N GLN A 103 -11.46 -3.15 20.05
CA GLN A 103 -12.35 -4.21 19.55
C GLN A 103 -11.68 -5.05 18.44
N GLU A 104 -10.93 -4.43 17.54
CA GLU A 104 -10.18 -5.15 16.50
C GLU A 104 -9.06 -6.02 17.09
N LEU A 105 -8.35 -5.54 18.12
CA LEU A 105 -7.34 -6.33 18.85
C LEU A 105 -7.97 -7.50 19.65
N LEU A 106 -9.14 -7.28 20.26
CA LEU A 106 -9.85 -8.26 21.07
C LEU A 106 -10.61 -9.30 20.25
N LYS A 107 -11.00 -8.99 19.00
CA LYS A 107 -11.52 -10.01 18.06
C LYS A 107 -10.52 -11.15 17.83
N LYS A 108 -9.21 -10.92 18.04
CA LYS A 108 -8.18 -11.97 18.03
C LYS A 108 -8.11 -12.80 19.32
N HIS A 109 -8.69 -12.33 20.44
CA HIS A 109 -8.65 -12.98 21.76
C HIS A 109 -10.05 -12.98 22.40
N SER A 110 -10.85 -13.99 22.07
CA SER A 110 -12.32 -14.04 22.29
C SER A 110 -12.81 -14.05 23.75
N ALA A 111 -11.93 -14.25 24.74
CA ALA A 111 -12.33 -14.38 26.14
C ALA A 111 -12.53 -13.05 26.88
N PHE A 112 -11.87 -11.96 26.48
CA PHE A 112 -11.84 -10.70 27.26
C PHE A 112 -12.85 -9.63 26.81
N ALA A 113 -13.46 -9.78 25.64
CA ALA A 113 -14.29 -8.74 25.02
C ALA A 113 -15.53 -8.32 25.84
N ARG A 114 -16.22 -9.29 26.49
CA ARG A 114 -17.46 -9.01 27.26
C ARG A 114 -17.19 -8.27 28.57
N HIS A 115 -16.08 -8.55 29.23
CA HIS A 115 -15.74 -7.95 30.52
C HIS A 115 -15.38 -6.48 30.34
N GLN A 116 -14.57 -6.16 29.32
CA GLN A 116 -14.11 -4.80 29.05
C GLN A 116 -15.24 -3.86 28.62
N GLN A 117 -16.23 -4.33 27.85
CA GLN A 117 -17.41 -3.53 27.50
C GLN A 117 -18.25 -3.14 28.71
N ARG A 118 -18.34 -4.00 29.74
CA ARG A 118 -19.06 -3.69 30.98
C ARG A 118 -18.33 -2.62 31.79
N PHE A 119 -17.02 -2.76 31.98
CA PHE A 119 -16.20 -1.77 32.68
C PHE A 119 -16.23 -0.40 31.98
N ASN A 120 -16.13 -0.35 30.64
CA ASN A 120 -16.25 0.91 29.92
C ASN A 120 -17.66 1.55 30.04
N LYS A 121 -18.74 0.79 30.30
CA LYS A 121 -20.08 1.37 30.52
C LYS A 121 -20.23 2.03 31.88
N GLU A 122 -19.54 1.52 32.90
CA GLU A 122 -19.61 2.01 34.29
C GLU A 122 -18.66 3.20 34.57
N MET A 123 -17.69 3.46 33.70
CA MET A 123 -16.77 4.61 33.83
C MET A 123 -17.45 5.95 33.51
N ASP A 124 -17.09 6.98 34.28
CA ASP A 124 -17.45 8.36 33.96
C ASP A 124 -16.74 8.86 32.68
N LYS A 125 -17.21 10.00 32.15
CA LYS A 125 -16.73 10.54 30.88
C LYS A 125 -15.26 10.99 30.93
N VAL A 126 -14.82 11.56 32.05
CA VAL A 126 -13.46 12.08 32.20
C VAL A 126 -12.45 10.94 32.27
N GLU A 127 -12.80 9.85 32.97
CA GLU A 127 -11.94 8.68 33.06
C GLU A 127 -11.82 7.95 31.71
N LYS A 128 -12.88 7.96 30.89
CA LYS A 128 -12.79 7.48 29.50
C LYS A 128 -11.81 8.29 28.67
N TRP A 129 -11.90 9.62 28.72
CA TRP A 129 -10.95 10.50 28.03
C TRP A 129 -9.52 10.28 28.50
N ARG A 130 -9.31 10.23 29.81
CA ARG A 130 -7.98 9.99 30.40
C ARG A 130 -7.40 8.65 29.96
N LYS A 131 -8.22 7.60 29.93
CA LYS A 131 -7.82 6.28 29.43
C LYS A 131 -7.48 6.32 27.94
N ALA A 132 -8.30 6.94 27.10
CA ALA A 132 -8.03 7.01 25.67
C ALA A 132 -6.75 7.79 25.36
N LEU A 133 -6.47 8.87 26.08
CA LEU A 133 -5.22 9.63 25.98
C LEU A 133 -3.99 8.83 26.42
N ARG A 134 -4.10 8.00 27.46
CA ARG A 134 -3.01 7.09 27.86
C ARG A 134 -2.77 6.02 26.80
N ASP A 135 -3.82 5.31 26.41
CA ASP A 135 -3.69 4.21 25.46
C ASP A 135 -3.16 4.68 24.09
N VAL A 136 -3.57 5.86 23.60
CA VAL A 136 -3.04 6.40 22.34
C VAL A 136 -1.58 6.83 22.46
N ALA A 137 -1.14 7.30 23.63
CA ALA A 137 0.27 7.61 23.88
C ALA A 137 1.13 6.34 23.87
N ASP A 138 0.60 5.22 24.37
CA ASP A 138 1.28 3.92 24.39
C ASP A 138 1.41 3.29 22.99
N LEU A 139 0.54 3.63 22.04
CA LEU A 139 0.65 3.17 20.65
C LEU A 139 1.85 3.79 19.91
N GLY A 140 2.42 4.87 20.44
CA GLY A 140 3.46 5.64 19.77
C GLY A 140 2.91 6.47 18.60
N GLY A 141 3.75 7.37 18.08
CA GLY A 141 3.37 8.27 17.00
C GLY A 141 4.58 8.94 16.36
N MET A 142 4.32 9.78 15.38
CA MET A 142 5.34 10.57 14.70
C MET A 142 5.36 11.98 15.29
N ASP A 143 6.55 12.54 15.48
CA ASP A 143 6.76 13.89 16.02
C ASP A 143 7.47 14.76 14.97
N LEU A 144 6.91 15.94 14.70
CA LEU A 144 7.42 16.90 13.73
C LEU A 144 8.82 17.42 14.13
N LYS A 145 9.03 17.70 15.42
CA LYS A 145 10.26 18.32 15.96
C LYS A 145 10.70 19.55 15.12
N ASP A 146 12.00 19.81 15.03
CA ASP A 146 12.58 20.90 14.22
C ASP A 146 12.72 20.55 12.73
N ARG A 147 11.92 19.63 12.19
CA ARG A 147 11.98 19.20 10.78
C ARG A 147 11.05 20.02 9.90
N TYR A 148 11.28 19.97 8.59
CA TYR A 148 10.37 20.58 7.61
C TYR A 148 9.02 19.86 7.56
N GLU A 149 7.94 20.61 7.76
CA GLU A 149 6.55 20.12 7.70
C GLU A 149 6.25 19.32 6.43
N SER A 150 6.73 19.78 5.28
CA SER A 150 6.49 19.12 3.99
C SER A 150 7.08 17.71 3.93
N GLN A 151 8.27 17.50 4.48
CA GLN A 151 8.90 16.17 4.56
C GLN A 151 8.13 15.27 5.52
N PHE A 152 7.72 15.80 6.66
CA PHE A 152 6.95 15.07 7.66
C PHE A 152 5.58 14.63 7.13
N ILE A 153 4.87 15.51 6.42
CA ILE A 153 3.61 15.18 5.74
C ILE A 153 3.82 14.09 4.70
N GLN A 154 4.89 14.16 3.91
CA GLN A 154 5.18 13.15 2.90
C GLN A 154 5.40 11.77 3.54
N GLU A 155 6.12 11.70 4.66
CA GLU A 155 6.34 10.45 5.41
C GLU A 155 5.01 9.87 5.91
N ILE A 156 4.13 10.70 6.49
CA ILE A 156 2.80 10.28 6.95
C ILE A 156 1.97 9.71 5.80
N VAL A 157 1.93 10.39 4.65
CA VAL A 157 1.17 9.97 3.48
C VAL A 157 1.71 8.65 2.90
N GLU A 158 3.02 8.47 2.91
CA GLU A 158 3.65 7.22 2.46
C GLU A 158 3.32 6.05 3.39
N ASP A 159 3.39 6.27 4.71
CA ASP A 159 3.03 5.26 5.71
C ASP A 159 1.57 4.84 5.58
N ILE A 160 0.64 5.80 5.57
CA ILE A 160 -0.79 5.52 5.39
C ILE A 160 -1.06 4.84 4.05
N GLY A 161 -0.42 5.31 2.98
CA GLY A 161 -0.56 4.72 1.65
C GLY A 161 -0.15 3.25 1.61
N ASN A 162 0.86 2.85 2.38
CA ASN A 162 1.27 1.44 2.49
C ASN A 162 0.24 0.57 3.22
N HIS A 163 -0.55 1.15 4.11
CA HIS A 163 -1.61 0.46 4.87
C HIS A 163 -2.97 0.46 4.15
N THR A 164 -3.29 1.53 3.40
CA THR A 164 -4.60 1.71 2.75
C THR A 164 -4.58 1.32 1.28
N LEU A 165 -3.59 1.72 0.50
CA LEU A 165 -3.55 1.38 -0.92
C LEU A 165 -3.06 -0.06 -1.05
N ASN A 166 -3.97 -0.96 -1.47
CA ASN A 166 -3.65 -2.38 -1.68
C ASN A 166 -2.81 -2.56 -2.96
N ARG A 167 -1.58 -2.02 -2.95
CA ARG A 167 -0.58 -2.14 -4.02
C ARG A 167 0.02 -3.54 -4.12
N ARG A 168 -0.31 -4.42 -3.17
CA ARG A 168 0.12 -5.81 -3.21
C ARG A 168 -0.61 -6.54 -4.33
N LEU A 169 0.18 -7.16 -5.19
CA LEU A 169 -0.31 -8.03 -6.24
C LEU A 169 -0.94 -9.26 -5.60
N ARG A 170 -2.06 -9.73 -6.15
CA ARG A 170 -2.70 -10.95 -5.66
C ARG A 170 -1.78 -12.15 -5.90
N VAL A 171 -1.41 -12.82 -4.82
CA VAL A 171 -0.67 -14.09 -4.80
C VAL A 171 -1.47 -15.08 -3.97
N ASN A 172 -1.55 -16.33 -4.42
CA ASN A 172 -2.26 -17.38 -3.68
C ASN A 172 -1.56 -17.62 -2.33
N PRO A 173 -2.27 -17.57 -1.17
CA PRO A 173 -1.64 -17.76 0.13
C PRO A 173 -1.19 -19.20 0.42
N TYR A 174 -1.64 -20.18 -0.37
CA TYR A 174 -1.36 -21.61 -0.14
C TYR A 174 -0.21 -22.17 -1.00
N LEU A 175 0.75 -21.33 -1.37
CA LEU A 175 1.89 -21.75 -2.19
C LEU A 175 2.96 -22.40 -1.32
N VAL A 176 3.14 -23.71 -1.48
CA VAL A 176 4.19 -24.47 -0.80
C VAL A 176 5.55 -24.14 -1.42
N GLY A 177 6.59 -23.99 -0.59
CA GLY A 177 7.98 -23.80 -1.03
C GLY A 177 8.30 -22.44 -1.67
N ILE A 178 7.34 -21.50 -1.74
CA ILE A 178 7.55 -20.21 -2.40
C ILE A 178 8.65 -19.37 -1.75
N ASP A 179 8.76 -19.43 -0.42
CA ASP A 179 9.78 -18.69 0.33
C ASP A 179 11.20 -19.13 -0.06
N TYR A 180 11.41 -20.43 -0.29
CA TYR A 180 12.68 -20.96 -0.78
C TYR A 180 12.97 -20.48 -2.20
N ARG A 181 11.98 -20.61 -3.10
CA ARG A 181 12.11 -20.24 -4.52
C ARG A 181 12.36 -18.75 -4.74
N VAL A 182 11.81 -17.89 -3.88
CA VAL A 182 11.97 -16.44 -3.98
C VAL A 182 13.24 -15.93 -3.31
N LYS A 183 13.85 -16.72 -2.40
CA LYS A 183 14.98 -16.31 -1.56
C LYS A 183 16.14 -15.74 -2.37
N GLY A 184 16.56 -16.41 -3.44
CA GLY A 184 17.67 -15.95 -4.29
C GLY A 184 17.37 -14.60 -4.93
N LEU A 185 16.15 -14.40 -5.42
CA LEU A 185 15.73 -13.15 -6.03
C LEU A 185 15.64 -12.01 -5.00
N ASN A 186 15.16 -12.29 -3.79
CA ASN A 186 15.14 -11.31 -2.70
C ASN A 186 16.55 -10.89 -2.28
N MET A 187 17.47 -11.86 -2.10
CA MET A 187 18.85 -11.55 -1.76
C MET A 187 19.50 -10.63 -2.82
N TRP A 188 19.17 -10.82 -4.09
CA TRP A 188 19.64 -9.95 -5.17
C TRP A 188 18.99 -8.56 -5.17
N LEU A 189 17.70 -8.46 -4.83
CA LEU A 189 17.02 -7.17 -4.66
C LEU A 189 17.57 -6.37 -3.48
N GLU A 190 18.12 -7.06 -2.48
CA GLU A 190 18.63 -6.52 -1.22
C GLU A 190 20.15 -6.52 -1.11
N ASP A 191 20.85 -6.68 -2.24
CA ASP A 191 22.31 -6.82 -2.30
C ASP A 191 23.09 -5.56 -1.87
N GLY A 192 22.40 -4.45 -1.63
CA GLY A 192 23.01 -3.16 -1.28
C GLY A 192 23.76 -2.49 -2.45
N SER A 193 23.70 -3.07 -3.66
CA SER A 193 24.38 -2.53 -4.83
C SER A 193 23.78 -1.21 -5.26
N THR A 194 24.65 -0.27 -5.61
CA THR A 194 24.29 1.00 -6.23
C THR A 194 24.17 0.89 -7.76
N ASP A 195 24.40 -0.28 -8.34
CA ASP A 195 24.29 -0.47 -9.79
C ASP A 195 22.84 -0.73 -10.22
N VAL A 196 22.53 -0.36 -11.46
CA VAL A 196 21.28 -0.77 -12.10
C VAL A 196 21.36 -2.25 -12.46
N GLY A 197 20.52 -3.04 -11.80
CA GLY A 197 20.44 -4.49 -11.96
C GLY A 197 19.24 -4.94 -12.79
N VAL A 198 19.44 -5.95 -13.65
CA VAL A 198 18.36 -6.64 -14.35
C VAL A 198 18.40 -8.12 -13.97
N ALA A 199 17.30 -8.63 -13.44
CA ALA A 199 17.11 -10.04 -13.15
C ALA A 199 16.10 -10.64 -14.12
N VAL A 200 16.42 -11.79 -14.70
CA VAL A 200 15.52 -12.53 -15.57
C VAL A 200 15.15 -13.87 -14.93
N VAL A 201 13.87 -14.03 -14.64
CA VAL A 201 13.27 -15.26 -14.12
C VAL A 201 12.76 -16.08 -15.31
N CYS A 202 13.39 -17.21 -15.60
CA CYS A 202 13.08 -18.02 -16.78
C CYS A 202 12.75 -19.48 -16.43
N GLY A 203 12.07 -20.17 -17.35
CA GLY A 203 11.60 -21.54 -17.15
C GLY A 203 10.31 -21.85 -17.91
N MET A 204 9.89 -23.12 -17.88
CA MET A 204 8.74 -23.62 -18.64
C MET A 204 7.42 -22.90 -18.29
N GLY A 205 6.44 -22.94 -19.19
CA GLY A 205 5.09 -22.46 -18.92
C GLY A 205 4.48 -23.14 -17.69
N GLY A 206 3.72 -22.41 -16.88
CA GLY A 206 3.06 -22.96 -15.69
C GLY A 206 3.94 -23.22 -14.46
N ILE A 207 5.28 -23.10 -14.56
CA ILE A 207 6.22 -23.43 -13.47
C ILE A 207 6.20 -22.45 -12.27
N GLY A 208 5.46 -21.35 -12.37
CA GLY A 208 5.33 -20.36 -11.29
C GLY A 208 6.24 -19.13 -11.37
N LYS A 209 6.85 -18.81 -12.52
CA LYS A 209 7.69 -17.60 -12.69
C LYS A 209 6.99 -16.30 -12.27
N THR A 210 5.79 -16.08 -12.80
CA THR A 210 4.93 -14.93 -12.46
C THR A 210 4.67 -14.88 -10.96
N THR A 211 4.44 -16.03 -10.33
CA THR A 211 4.22 -16.14 -8.88
C THR A 211 5.46 -15.74 -8.08
N ILE A 212 6.64 -16.20 -8.50
CA ILE A 212 7.93 -15.83 -7.88
C ILE A 212 8.16 -14.33 -8.02
N ALA A 213 8.01 -13.77 -9.22
CA ALA A 213 8.19 -12.34 -9.46
C ALA A 213 7.21 -11.48 -8.66
N LYS A 214 5.92 -11.85 -8.61
CA LYS A 214 4.90 -11.16 -7.80
C LYS A 214 5.23 -11.22 -6.30
N THR A 215 5.69 -12.36 -5.82
CA THR A 215 6.06 -12.54 -4.41
C THR A 215 7.27 -11.69 -4.04
N ALA A 216 8.34 -11.73 -4.85
CA ALA A 216 9.54 -10.92 -4.65
C ALA A 216 9.21 -9.42 -4.69
N TYR A 217 8.41 -9.01 -5.67
CA TYR A 217 7.95 -7.64 -5.81
C TYR A 217 7.18 -7.18 -4.56
N ASN A 218 6.16 -7.95 -4.14
CA ASN A 218 5.35 -7.63 -2.96
C ASN A 218 6.17 -7.50 -1.66
N GLN A 219 7.27 -8.25 -1.54
CA GLN A 219 8.16 -8.23 -0.37
C GLN A 219 9.12 -7.04 -0.40
N ASN A 220 9.38 -6.43 -1.55
CA ASN A 220 10.46 -5.46 -1.73
C ASN A 220 10.04 -4.08 -2.26
N PHE A 221 8.86 -3.91 -2.86
CA PHE A 221 8.50 -2.66 -3.55
C PHE A 221 8.57 -1.40 -2.66
N ASN A 222 8.24 -1.53 -1.37
CA ASN A 222 8.33 -0.44 -0.39
C ASN A 222 9.76 -0.01 -0.07
N LYS A 223 10.77 -0.80 -0.44
CA LYS A 223 12.18 -0.44 -0.29
C LYS A 223 12.65 0.50 -1.42
N PHE A 224 11.80 0.80 -2.40
CA PHE A 224 12.13 1.65 -3.55
C PHE A 224 11.27 2.92 -3.52
N GLN A 225 11.78 4.01 -4.09
CA GLN A 225 11.07 5.31 -4.14
C GLN A 225 9.93 5.32 -5.17
N GLY A 226 9.92 4.37 -6.09
CA GLY A 226 8.85 4.10 -7.03
C GLY A 226 8.86 2.64 -7.47
N SER A 227 7.71 2.10 -7.79
CA SER A 227 7.60 0.70 -8.19
C SER A 227 6.45 0.49 -9.17
N SER A 228 6.60 -0.44 -10.10
CA SER A 228 5.53 -0.86 -11.02
C SER A 228 5.64 -2.34 -11.35
N PHE A 229 4.50 -2.99 -11.50
CA PHE A 229 4.41 -4.37 -11.99
C PHE A 229 3.47 -4.40 -13.19
N LEU A 230 4.04 -4.65 -14.36
CA LEU A 230 3.29 -4.79 -15.60
C LEU A 230 3.04 -6.28 -15.86
N ALA A 231 1.80 -6.69 -15.61
CA ALA A 231 1.35 -8.07 -15.85
C ALA A 231 1.15 -8.35 -17.34
N ASP A 232 1.42 -9.59 -17.74
CA ASP A 232 1.06 -10.17 -19.04
C ASP A 232 1.41 -9.25 -20.23
N ILE A 233 2.70 -8.90 -20.37
CA ILE A 233 3.20 -7.97 -21.39
C ILE A 233 2.83 -8.43 -22.80
N ARG A 234 2.96 -9.74 -23.09
CA ARG A 234 2.55 -10.31 -24.37
C ARG A 234 1.10 -9.97 -24.70
N GLU A 235 0.17 -10.43 -23.87
CA GLU A 235 -1.27 -10.25 -24.09
C GLU A 235 -1.67 -8.77 -24.11
N THR A 236 -1.14 -7.98 -23.18
CA THR A 236 -1.48 -6.56 -23.05
C THR A 236 -1.00 -5.75 -24.25
N SER A 237 0.21 -6.03 -24.75
CA SER A 237 0.75 -5.35 -25.93
C SER A 237 -0.03 -5.67 -27.20
N GLU A 238 -0.46 -6.93 -27.37
CA GLU A 238 -1.28 -7.37 -28.52
C GLU A 238 -2.68 -6.74 -28.49
N ARG A 239 -3.29 -6.66 -27.31
CA ARG A 239 -4.67 -6.19 -27.15
C ARG A 239 -4.81 -4.67 -27.11
N HIS A 240 -3.86 -3.97 -26.48
CA HIS A 240 -3.98 -2.55 -26.16
C HIS A 240 -2.82 -1.70 -26.72
N GLY A 241 -1.75 -2.32 -27.21
CA GLY A 241 -0.57 -1.63 -27.72
C GLY A 241 0.41 -1.16 -26.65
N LEU A 242 1.61 -0.75 -27.09
CA LEU A 242 2.69 -0.34 -26.19
C LEU A 242 2.42 0.99 -25.46
N VAL A 243 1.67 1.92 -26.08
CA VAL A 243 1.28 3.18 -25.42
C VAL A 243 0.48 2.92 -24.14
N TYR A 244 -0.36 1.88 -24.13
CA TYR A 244 -1.12 1.49 -22.95
C TYR A 244 -0.20 1.01 -21.82
N LEU A 245 0.81 0.18 -22.14
CA LEU A 245 1.82 -0.26 -21.18
C LEU A 245 2.62 0.92 -20.60
N GLN A 246 2.98 1.91 -21.43
CA GLN A 246 3.66 3.12 -20.97
C GLN A 246 2.82 3.94 -19.99
N ARG A 247 1.51 4.07 -20.26
CA ARG A 247 0.56 4.75 -19.36
C ARG A 247 0.46 4.03 -18.02
N ASN A 248 0.36 2.71 -18.02
CA ASN A 248 0.31 1.91 -16.78
C ASN A 248 1.59 2.08 -15.97
N LEU A 249 2.75 1.98 -16.61
CA LEU A 249 4.04 2.17 -15.96
C LEU A 249 4.15 3.55 -15.31
N LEU A 250 3.79 4.61 -16.04
CA LEU A 250 3.83 5.96 -15.50
C LEU A 250 2.82 6.18 -14.38
N SER A 251 1.61 5.64 -14.50
CA SER A 251 0.59 5.73 -13.47
C SER A 251 1.10 5.17 -12.14
N ASP A 252 1.72 3.98 -12.18
CA ASP A 252 2.31 3.35 -11.01
C ASP A 252 3.48 4.18 -10.43
N LEU A 253 4.42 4.60 -11.28
CA LEU A 253 5.62 5.35 -10.86
C LEU A 253 5.31 6.76 -10.35
N GLN A 254 4.23 7.39 -10.84
CA GLN A 254 3.82 8.74 -10.47
C GLN A 254 2.68 8.76 -9.43
N LYS A 255 2.38 7.61 -8.80
CA LYS A 255 1.35 7.46 -7.76
C LYS A 255 -0.02 8.01 -8.22
N GLY A 256 -0.43 7.73 -9.45
CA GLY A 256 -1.76 8.09 -9.99
C GLY A 256 -1.88 9.47 -10.65
N LYS A 257 -0.79 10.25 -10.73
CA LYS A 257 -0.76 11.50 -11.54
C LYS A 257 -0.63 11.16 -13.02
N ALA A 258 -1.73 10.72 -13.65
CA ALA A 258 -1.72 10.38 -15.06
C ALA A 258 -1.55 11.65 -15.92
N LYS A 259 -0.47 11.71 -16.71
CA LYS A 259 -0.37 12.61 -17.87
C LYS A 259 -0.93 11.89 -19.10
N GLU A 260 -1.63 12.63 -19.95
CA GLU A 260 -2.12 12.07 -21.21
C GLU A 260 -0.95 11.84 -22.17
N ILE A 261 -0.57 10.57 -22.36
CA ILE A 261 0.41 10.14 -23.35
C ILE A 261 -0.32 9.78 -24.63
N TYR A 262 -0.07 10.47 -25.74
CA TYR A 262 -0.70 10.18 -27.03
C TYR A 262 0.22 9.50 -28.05
N SER A 263 1.53 9.40 -27.77
CA SER A 263 2.51 8.80 -28.67
C SER A 263 3.55 7.97 -27.91
N LEU A 264 4.19 7.03 -28.62
CA LEU A 264 5.24 6.16 -28.07
C LEU A 264 6.45 6.97 -27.58
N ASP A 265 6.90 7.95 -28.39
CA ASP A 265 8.05 8.78 -28.06
C ASP A 265 7.79 9.72 -26.88
N GLY A 266 6.57 10.25 -26.80
CA GLY A 266 6.11 11.03 -25.65
C GLY A 266 6.12 10.17 -24.39
N GLY A 267 5.63 8.93 -24.47
CA GLY A 267 5.67 7.98 -23.37
C GLY A 267 7.09 7.63 -22.92
N MET A 268 8.00 7.37 -23.87
CA MET A 268 9.41 7.08 -23.56
C MET A 268 10.10 8.25 -22.85
N THR A 269 9.88 9.49 -23.31
CA THR A 269 10.44 10.69 -22.71
C THR A 269 9.96 10.87 -21.26
N GLU A 270 8.67 10.67 -21.02
CA GLU A 270 8.08 10.79 -19.69
C GLU A 270 8.53 9.65 -18.76
N ILE A 271 8.66 8.42 -19.26
CA ILE A 271 9.21 7.28 -18.50
C ILE A 271 10.65 7.58 -18.08
N LYS A 272 11.50 8.03 -19.02
CA LYS A 272 12.87 8.43 -18.73
C LYS A 272 12.93 9.47 -17.61
N ARG A 273 12.08 10.51 -17.68
CA ARG A 273 12.00 11.54 -16.62
C ARG A 273 11.54 10.97 -15.27
N ALA A 274 10.64 9.98 -15.27
CA ALA A 274 10.10 9.40 -14.05
C ALA A 274 11.12 8.51 -13.31
N ILE A 275 12.05 7.87 -14.03
CA ILE A 275 12.95 6.85 -13.48
C ILE A 275 14.41 7.32 -13.30
N CYS A 276 14.82 8.43 -13.93
CA CYS A 276 16.22 8.88 -13.88
C CYS A 276 16.66 9.49 -12.54
N CYS A 277 15.72 9.96 -11.73
CA CYS A 277 16.01 10.65 -10.46
C CYS A 277 15.53 9.88 -9.21
N LYS A 278 15.09 8.63 -9.37
CA LYS A 278 14.50 7.84 -8.28
C LYS A 278 14.98 6.40 -8.35
N ARG A 279 15.32 5.82 -7.20
CA ARG A 279 15.57 4.38 -7.10
C ARG A 279 14.26 3.63 -7.28
N VAL A 280 14.10 2.88 -8.36
CA VAL A 280 12.83 2.21 -8.71
C VAL A 280 12.96 0.68 -8.82
N LEU A 281 11.85 -0.02 -8.55
CA LEU A 281 11.67 -1.45 -8.82
C LEU A 281 10.60 -1.67 -9.88
N ILE A 282 10.97 -2.20 -11.04
CA ILE A 282 10.02 -2.44 -12.14
C ILE A 282 10.02 -3.93 -12.49
N ALA A 283 8.84 -4.54 -12.58
CA ALA A 283 8.68 -5.94 -12.96
C ALA A 283 7.87 -6.04 -14.26
N PHE A 284 8.40 -6.78 -15.24
CA PHE A 284 7.77 -7.07 -16.53
C PHE A 284 7.46 -8.56 -16.61
N ASP A 285 6.17 -8.89 -16.68
CA ASP A 285 5.70 -10.28 -16.66
C ASP A 285 5.38 -10.80 -18.08
N ASP A 286 5.73 -12.05 -18.37
CA ASP A 286 5.48 -12.77 -19.63
C ASP A 286 5.99 -12.01 -20.88
N VAL A 287 7.27 -11.62 -20.85
CA VAL A 287 7.97 -11.05 -22.01
C VAL A 287 8.30 -12.17 -23.00
N ASP A 288 7.74 -12.09 -24.22
CA ASP A 288 7.69 -13.22 -25.15
C ASP A 288 8.52 -13.04 -26.44
N ASN A 289 9.04 -11.84 -26.72
CA ASN A 289 9.84 -11.59 -27.92
C ASN A 289 11.06 -10.70 -27.67
N LEU A 290 11.99 -10.72 -28.63
CA LEU A 290 13.27 -10.03 -28.55
C LEU A 290 13.14 -8.50 -28.61
N GLU A 291 12.16 -7.98 -29.34
CA GLU A 291 11.93 -6.53 -29.45
C GLU A 291 11.53 -5.93 -28.10
N GLN A 292 10.55 -6.54 -27.42
CA GLN A 292 10.13 -6.15 -26.07
C GLN A 292 11.29 -6.26 -25.08
N PHE A 293 12.02 -7.37 -25.13
CA PHE A 293 13.16 -7.63 -24.25
C PHE A 293 14.25 -6.56 -24.42
N ASN A 294 14.65 -6.26 -25.66
CA ASN A 294 15.63 -5.22 -25.96
C ASN A 294 15.15 -3.82 -25.57
N ALA A 295 13.87 -3.51 -25.76
CA ALA A 295 13.29 -2.24 -25.34
C ALA A 295 13.39 -2.05 -23.82
N ILE A 296 13.09 -3.09 -23.02
CA ILE A 296 13.22 -3.07 -21.56
C ILE A 296 14.69 -2.89 -21.15
N LEU A 297 15.61 -3.58 -21.82
CA LEU A 297 17.04 -3.45 -21.52
C LEU A 297 17.59 -2.07 -21.88
N GLY A 298 17.09 -1.45 -22.94
CA GLY A 298 17.41 -0.06 -23.29
C GLY A 298 17.03 0.93 -22.18
N MET A 299 16.03 0.62 -21.35
CA MET A 299 15.67 1.45 -20.19
C MET A 299 16.77 1.47 -19.11
N ARG A 300 17.70 0.51 -19.10
CA ARG A 300 18.79 0.43 -18.12
C ARG A 300 19.62 1.70 -18.10
N GLU A 301 19.85 2.31 -19.26
CA GLU A 301 20.65 3.54 -19.40
C GLU A 301 19.95 4.77 -18.81
N TRP A 302 18.64 4.69 -18.57
CA TRP A 302 17.84 5.80 -18.05
C TRP A 302 17.65 5.71 -16.54
N LEU A 303 17.94 4.56 -15.93
CA LEU A 303 17.62 4.28 -14.55
C LEU A 303 18.61 4.93 -13.59
N HIS A 304 18.07 5.47 -12.50
CA HIS A 304 18.89 5.93 -11.38
C HIS A 304 19.68 4.77 -10.75
N PRO A 305 20.93 4.99 -10.31
CA PRO A 305 21.71 4.03 -9.53
C PRO A 305 20.90 3.33 -8.41
N GLY A 306 21.10 2.02 -8.27
CA GLY A 306 20.43 1.14 -7.31
C GLY A 306 19.03 0.68 -7.72
N SER A 307 18.55 1.07 -8.91
CA SER A 307 17.27 0.59 -9.44
C SER A 307 17.38 -0.85 -9.92
N LYS A 308 16.27 -1.59 -9.86
CA LYS A 308 16.23 -3.01 -10.21
C LYS A 308 15.07 -3.29 -11.17
N ILE A 309 15.33 -4.06 -12.22
CA ILE A 309 14.32 -4.60 -13.13
C ILE A 309 14.21 -6.11 -12.91
N ILE A 310 12.97 -6.62 -12.85
CA ILE A 310 12.66 -8.05 -12.90
C ILE A 310 11.95 -8.32 -14.24
N ILE A 311 12.38 -9.33 -14.97
CA ILE A 311 11.73 -9.80 -16.21
C ILE A 311 11.34 -11.26 -16.00
N THR A 312 10.13 -11.65 -16.37
CA THR A 312 9.77 -13.06 -16.51
C THR A 312 9.64 -13.44 -17.98
N THR A 313 10.19 -14.60 -18.35
CA THR A 313 10.09 -15.11 -19.73
C THR A 313 10.13 -16.63 -19.78
N ARG A 314 9.57 -17.21 -20.84
CA ARG A 314 9.68 -18.65 -21.14
C ARG A 314 10.88 -18.98 -22.02
N HIS A 315 11.48 -17.95 -22.63
CA HIS A 315 12.43 -18.10 -23.72
C HIS A 315 13.85 -17.89 -23.25
N GLU A 316 14.55 -18.98 -22.95
CA GLU A 316 15.97 -18.91 -22.58
C GLU A 316 16.85 -18.30 -23.68
N HIS A 317 16.41 -18.37 -24.94
CA HIS A 317 17.17 -17.80 -26.05
C HIS A 317 17.24 -16.26 -26.02
N LEU A 318 16.30 -15.58 -25.36
CA LEU A 318 16.35 -14.13 -25.14
C LEU A 318 17.54 -13.72 -24.24
N LEU A 319 18.03 -14.65 -23.41
CA LEU A 319 19.12 -14.43 -22.46
C LEU A 319 20.50 -14.46 -23.12
N LYS A 320 20.66 -15.15 -24.26
CA LYS A 320 21.97 -15.42 -24.88
C LYS A 320 22.65 -14.17 -25.45
N ALA A 321 21.95 -13.05 -25.52
CA ALA A 321 22.46 -11.83 -26.14
C ALA A 321 23.09 -10.83 -25.15
N HIS A 322 22.98 -11.02 -23.82
CA HIS A 322 23.24 -9.93 -22.86
C HIS A 322 24.00 -10.41 -21.59
N GLU A 323 25.29 -10.13 -21.50
CA GLU A 323 26.21 -10.63 -20.45
C GLU A 323 25.96 -10.06 -19.03
N ASN A 324 25.09 -9.05 -18.87
CA ASN A 324 24.95 -8.29 -17.62
C ASN A 324 23.61 -8.51 -16.88
N CYS A 325 22.87 -9.58 -17.19
CA CYS A 325 21.63 -9.93 -16.48
C CYS A 325 21.86 -11.06 -15.47
N ALA A 326 21.29 -10.93 -14.27
CA ALA A 326 21.23 -12.03 -13.31
C ALA A 326 20.13 -13.01 -13.74
N ILE A 327 20.47 -14.29 -13.92
CA ILE A 327 19.53 -15.30 -14.43
C ILE A 327 19.07 -16.18 -13.26
N PHE A 328 17.75 -16.27 -13.09
CA PHE A 328 17.08 -17.12 -12.11
C PHE A 328 16.25 -18.18 -12.85
N LYS A 329 16.81 -19.37 -13.01
CA LYS A 329 16.09 -20.51 -13.59
C LYS A 329 15.11 -21.09 -12.57
N VAL A 330 13.86 -21.26 -12.96
CA VAL A 330 12.83 -21.87 -12.12
C VAL A 330 12.69 -23.34 -12.50
N GLU A 331 13.00 -24.20 -11.55
CA GLU A 331 12.96 -25.65 -11.70
C GLU A 331 11.63 -26.26 -11.19
N GLY A 332 11.35 -27.49 -11.62
CA GLY A 332 10.20 -28.26 -11.13
C GLY A 332 10.27 -28.51 -9.62
N LEU A 333 9.12 -28.75 -9.00
CA LEU A 333 9.10 -29.25 -7.62
C LEU A 333 9.66 -30.67 -7.64
N HIS A 334 10.70 -30.92 -6.85
CA HIS A 334 11.15 -32.29 -6.59
C HIS A 334 10.15 -32.97 -5.65
N GLU A 335 9.91 -34.27 -5.81
CA GLU A 335 8.88 -35.05 -5.09
C GLU A 335 9.03 -35.11 -3.55
N TYR A 336 9.95 -34.34 -2.96
CA TYR A 336 10.24 -34.32 -1.51
C TYR A 336 10.12 -32.92 -0.86
N GLU A 337 9.58 -31.92 -1.56
CA GLU A 337 9.12 -30.64 -0.99
C GLU A 337 7.59 -30.61 -0.88
#